data_AF-A0A9W8IMZ8-F1
#
_entry.id   AF-A0A9W8IMZ8-F1
#
_cell.length_a   1.000
_cell.length_b   1.000
_cell.length_c   1.000
_cell.angle_alpha   90.00
_cell.angle_beta   90.00
_cell.angle_gamma   90.00
#
_symmetry.space_group_name_H-M   'P 1'
#
loop_
_entity.id
_entity.type
_entity.pdbx_description
1 polymer ?
#
loop_
_entity_poly.entity_id
_entity_poly.type
_entity_poly.pdbx_seq_one_letter_code
_entity_poly.pdbx_strand_id
1 'polypeptide(L)'
;MLRFSSISLLALSCVALLATKVLADELEDVTGDISPPSAEPHINPTSQMVSPQLLFANYKIEAFLLSVAVGLVASYFYGSRKNKELAMAWEKPISDVLYANFSLVGDGRQAFEWDSAADILFYASGRRHCKFVQGHMVLRARQDAVALINDLAANTQEKVEIEVTLSDGESSGFVFAAVPRKRSKAIGRDRYDIATFTKIVNNNKVSPKVAIFSESADVTTQLLESGLGDILADENTLLEELHVTDSPSEKPESHDFKCEKKLMAVIRLPAATAEGLAQFKEMLEFVFYLVDYISEAITLRPESMRKLGKAREEAYKEFTRMAEQEKQDALAKTLAEKRRIELEGVDKMSPEQRRKWEEKDRKKQLKKEQSKRVRRVR
;
A
#
# COMPACT_ATOMS: atom_id res chain seq x y z
N MET A 1 -1.20 -7.62 -19.31
CA MET A 1 0.00 -6.80 -19.02
C MET A 1 0.96 -6.70 -20.20
N LEU A 2 1.42 -7.80 -20.83
CA LEU A 2 2.39 -7.71 -21.95
C LEU A 2 1.93 -6.90 -23.18
N ARG A 3 0.66 -7.00 -23.61
CA ARG A 3 0.15 -6.23 -24.76
C ARG A 3 -0.03 -4.72 -24.51
N PHE A 4 -0.03 -4.29 -23.24
CA PHE A 4 -0.30 -2.90 -22.85
C PHE A 4 0.99 -2.10 -22.67
N SER A 5 2.06 -2.77 -22.19
CA SER A 5 3.42 -2.23 -22.25
C SER A 5 3.84 -1.92 -23.69
N SER A 6 3.37 -2.71 -24.67
CA SER A 6 3.64 -2.51 -26.09
C SER A 6 3.10 -1.17 -26.64
N ILE A 7 1.97 -0.67 -26.12
CA ILE A 7 1.33 0.56 -26.63
C ILE A 7 2.03 1.81 -26.08
N SER A 8 2.44 1.79 -24.80
CA SER A 8 3.28 2.84 -24.21
C SER A 8 4.67 2.88 -24.86
N LEU A 9 5.28 1.70 -25.12
CA LEU A 9 6.48 1.59 -25.95
C LEU A 9 6.26 2.08 -27.38
N LEU A 10 5.06 1.93 -27.94
CA LEU A 10 4.71 2.44 -29.27
C LEU A 10 4.53 3.96 -29.28
N ALA A 11 3.97 4.55 -28.23
CA ALA A 11 3.86 6.00 -28.11
C ALA A 11 5.24 6.63 -27.89
N LEU A 12 6.07 6.05 -27.01
CA LEU A 12 7.47 6.46 -26.85
C LEU A 12 8.28 6.21 -28.13
N SER A 13 8.05 5.09 -28.85
CA SER A 13 8.74 4.82 -30.11
C SER A 13 8.25 5.73 -31.23
N CYS A 14 6.99 6.16 -31.24
CA CYS A 14 6.48 7.16 -32.18
C CYS A 14 7.08 8.53 -31.91
N VAL A 15 7.20 8.96 -30.65
CA VAL A 15 7.87 10.20 -30.28
C VAL A 15 9.37 10.11 -30.60
N ALA A 16 10.01 8.97 -30.34
CA ALA A 16 11.40 8.72 -30.74
C ALA A 16 11.56 8.67 -32.26
N LEU A 17 10.61 8.08 -33.00
CA LEU A 17 10.60 8.01 -34.47
C LEU A 17 10.43 9.40 -35.09
N LEU A 18 9.56 10.23 -34.50
CA LEU A 18 9.40 11.64 -34.87
C LEU A 18 10.69 12.42 -34.58
N ALA A 19 11.32 12.22 -33.42
CA ALA A 19 12.61 12.82 -33.10
C ALA A 19 13.72 12.35 -34.05
N THR A 20 13.77 11.07 -34.42
CA THR A 20 14.76 10.54 -35.38
C THR A 20 14.49 10.98 -36.81
N LYS A 21 13.22 11.19 -37.19
CA LYS A 21 12.87 11.74 -38.50
C LYS A 21 13.28 13.19 -38.62
N VAL A 22 13.05 13.98 -37.56
CA VAL A 22 13.54 15.37 -37.50
C VAL A 22 15.07 15.41 -37.54
N LEU A 23 15.75 14.49 -36.86
CA LEU A 23 17.22 14.38 -36.90
C LEU A 23 17.75 13.89 -38.26
N ALA A 24 16.99 13.04 -38.97
CA ALA A 24 17.34 12.56 -40.30
C ALA A 24 17.16 13.64 -41.38
N ASP A 25 16.08 14.42 -41.31
CA ASP A 25 15.86 15.59 -42.19
C ASP A 25 17.00 16.61 -42.03
N GLU A 26 17.54 16.82 -40.83
CA GLU A 26 18.69 17.72 -40.61
C GLU A 26 20.02 17.12 -41.11
N LEU A 27 20.17 15.79 -41.13
CA LEU A 27 21.38 15.14 -41.66
C LEU A 27 21.45 15.25 -43.20
N GLU A 28 20.30 15.18 -43.87
CA GLU A 28 20.21 15.35 -45.33
C GLU A 28 20.54 16.80 -45.74
N ASP A 29 20.07 17.80 -44.98
CA ASP A 29 20.31 19.23 -45.25
C ASP A 29 21.81 19.61 -45.10
N VAL A 30 22.58 18.90 -44.26
CA VAL A 30 24.03 19.11 -44.07
C VAL A 30 24.88 18.47 -45.17
N THR A 31 24.38 17.46 -45.88
CA THR A 31 25.13 16.73 -46.94
C THR A 31 24.91 17.27 -48.37
N GLY A 32 23.99 18.22 -48.55
CA GLY A 32 23.56 18.71 -49.86
C GLY A 32 24.53 19.64 -50.62
N ASP A 33 25.65 20.08 -50.02
CA ASP A 33 26.51 21.12 -50.61
C ASP A 33 28.00 20.70 -50.69
N ILE A 34 28.34 19.76 -51.58
CA ILE A 34 29.73 19.53 -52.01
C ILE A 34 29.80 19.38 -53.54
N SER A 35 29.95 20.51 -54.23
CA SER A 35 30.51 20.57 -55.58
C SER A 35 31.98 21.04 -55.50
N PRO A 36 32.95 20.41 -56.19
CA PRO A 36 34.35 20.74 -56.00
C PRO A 36 34.74 22.06 -56.69
N PRO A 37 35.48 22.98 -56.04
CA PRO A 37 36.04 24.16 -56.70
C PRO A 37 37.41 23.84 -57.32
N SER A 38 37.68 24.45 -58.47
CA SER A 38 38.96 24.40 -59.19
C SER A 38 39.98 25.40 -58.63
N ALA A 39 41.19 24.90 -58.34
CA ALA A 39 42.53 25.52 -58.31
C ALA A 39 42.83 26.82 -57.49
N GLU A 40 43.90 26.72 -56.68
CA GLU A 40 44.55 27.65 -55.72
C GLU A 40 45.25 28.91 -56.33
N PRO A 41 46.04 29.75 -55.59
CA PRO A 41 46.25 29.93 -54.14
C PRO A 41 46.22 31.42 -53.67
N HIS A 42 46.23 31.69 -52.34
CA HIS A 42 47.18 32.59 -51.65
C HIS A 42 46.88 32.69 -50.14
N ILE A 43 47.97 32.73 -49.36
CA ILE A 43 48.09 32.60 -47.90
C ILE A 43 47.71 33.90 -47.17
N ASN A 44 47.02 33.81 -46.02
CA ASN A 44 47.30 34.62 -44.82
C ASN A 44 46.62 34.04 -43.57
N PRO A 45 47.32 33.94 -42.40
CA PRO A 45 46.74 33.39 -41.19
C PRO A 45 46.08 34.52 -40.39
N THR A 46 44.76 34.53 -40.34
CA THR A 46 44.06 35.24 -39.28
C THR A 46 42.95 34.34 -38.81
N SER A 47 43.24 33.58 -37.75
CA SER A 47 42.23 32.88 -36.98
C SER A 47 41.35 33.94 -36.33
N GLN A 48 40.35 34.43 -37.07
CA GLN A 48 39.23 35.13 -36.47
C GLN A 48 38.43 34.05 -35.76
N MET A 49 38.40 34.10 -34.43
CA MET A 49 37.36 33.43 -33.65
C MET A 49 36.03 34.04 -34.08
N VAL A 50 35.39 33.42 -35.08
CA VAL A 50 34.02 33.72 -35.46
C VAL A 50 33.17 33.29 -34.26
N SER A 51 32.61 34.28 -33.56
CA SER A 51 31.57 34.03 -32.57
C SER A 51 30.46 33.25 -33.26
N PRO A 52 30.01 32.10 -32.72
CA PRO A 52 29.01 31.28 -33.39
C PRO A 52 27.77 32.14 -33.59
N GLN A 53 27.46 32.43 -34.86
CA GLN A 53 26.29 33.21 -35.21
C GLN A 53 25.06 32.37 -34.81
N LEU A 54 24.21 32.93 -33.96
CA LEU A 54 22.94 32.35 -33.52
C LEU A 54 21.98 32.26 -34.72
N LEU A 55 22.21 31.29 -35.59
CA LEU A 55 21.34 30.99 -36.72
C LEU A 55 20.14 30.20 -36.21
N PHE A 56 18.95 30.81 -36.22
CA PHE A 56 17.69 30.20 -35.76
C PHE A 56 17.38 28.83 -36.41
N ALA A 57 17.96 28.55 -37.59
CA ALA A 57 17.87 27.26 -38.26
C ALA A 57 18.47 26.10 -37.46
N ASN A 58 19.51 26.36 -36.65
CA ASN A 58 20.19 25.35 -35.83
C ASN A 58 19.49 25.10 -34.48
N TYR A 59 18.46 25.89 -34.15
CA TYR A 59 17.75 25.81 -32.87
C TYR A 59 16.34 25.21 -33.01
N LYS A 60 16.03 24.54 -34.13
CA LYS A 60 14.70 23.96 -34.37
C LYS A 60 14.39 22.88 -33.34
N ILE A 61 15.36 22.02 -33.04
CA ILE A 61 15.24 20.96 -32.03
C ILE A 61 15.11 21.57 -30.64
N GLU A 62 15.94 22.57 -30.29
CA GLU A 62 15.88 23.27 -29.01
C GLU A 62 14.55 24.01 -28.84
N ALA A 63 14.03 24.65 -29.89
CA ALA A 63 12.73 25.31 -29.88
C ALA A 63 11.59 24.29 -29.73
N PHE A 64 11.69 23.12 -30.38
CA PHE A 64 10.74 22.03 -30.19
C PHE A 64 10.78 21.50 -28.75
N LEU A 65 11.96 21.18 -28.21
CA LEU A 65 12.13 20.72 -26.82
C LEU A 65 11.62 21.75 -25.81
N LEU A 66 11.89 23.04 -26.04
CA LEU A 66 11.39 24.14 -25.23
C LEU A 66 9.87 24.22 -25.31
N SER A 67 9.27 24.06 -26.50
CA SER A 67 7.81 24.05 -26.66
C SER A 67 7.15 22.88 -25.91
N VAL A 68 7.76 21.70 -25.95
CA VAL A 68 7.30 20.52 -25.19
C VAL A 68 7.42 20.77 -23.68
N ALA A 69 8.55 21.33 -23.23
CA ALA A 69 8.75 21.66 -21.82
C ALA A 69 7.72 22.68 -21.32
N VAL A 70 7.45 23.75 -22.09
CA VAL A 70 6.41 24.74 -21.78
C VAL A 70 5.03 24.07 -21.76
N GLY A 71 4.74 23.18 -22.70
CA GLY A 71 3.49 22.40 -22.73
C GLY A 71 3.30 21.54 -21.48
N LEU A 72 4.34 20.86 -21.00
CA LEU A 72 4.31 20.06 -19.77
C LEU A 72 4.07 20.94 -18.54
N VAL A 73 4.74 22.09 -18.45
CA VAL A 73 4.55 23.05 -17.35
C VAL A 73 3.13 23.61 -17.35
N ALA A 74 2.59 23.98 -18.52
CA ALA A 74 1.21 24.44 -18.63
C ALA A 74 0.19 23.35 -18.24
N SER A 75 0.42 22.11 -18.67
CA SER A 75 -0.39 20.94 -18.29
C SER A 75 -0.36 20.71 -16.78
N TYR A 76 0.79 20.86 -16.15
CA TYR A 76 0.94 20.74 -14.70
C TYR A 76 0.06 21.76 -13.96
N PHE A 77 0.16 23.04 -14.31
CA PHE A 77 -0.64 24.08 -13.65
C PHE A 77 -2.13 23.92 -13.91
N TYR A 78 -2.53 23.53 -15.12
CA TYR A 78 -3.94 23.27 -15.43
C TYR A 78 -4.49 22.06 -14.67
N GLY A 79 -3.76 20.94 -14.69
CA GLY A 79 -4.14 19.70 -14.02
C GLY A 79 -4.21 19.86 -12.50
N SER A 80 -3.20 20.49 -11.90
CA SER A 80 -3.17 20.77 -10.46
C SER A 80 -4.34 21.66 -10.02
N ARG A 81 -4.67 22.70 -10.80
CA ARG A 81 -5.85 23.55 -10.53
C ARG A 81 -7.16 22.75 -10.60
N LYS A 82 -7.32 21.89 -11.61
CA LYS A 82 -8.53 21.06 -11.75
C LYS A 82 -8.69 20.04 -10.64
N ASN A 83 -7.61 19.39 -10.21
CA ASN A 83 -7.64 18.50 -9.05
C ASN A 83 -7.96 19.27 -7.77
N LYS A 84 -7.44 20.49 -7.62
CA LYS A 84 -7.76 21.37 -6.49
C LYS A 84 -9.24 21.75 -6.43
N GLU A 85 -9.82 22.14 -7.56
CA GLU A 85 -11.26 22.43 -7.68
C GLU A 85 -12.11 21.21 -7.31
N LEU A 86 -11.73 20.02 -7.80
CA LEU A 86 -12.45 18.78 -7.53
C LEU A 86 -12.37 18.39 -6.06
N ALA A 87 -11.18 18.42 -5.46
CA ALA A 87 -10.98 18.13 -4.06
C ALA A 87 -11.80 19.03 -3.14
N MET A 88 -11.83 20.34 -3.42
CA MET A 88 -12.63 21.31 -2.67
C MET A 88 -14.13 21.02 -2.77
N ALA A 89 -14.60 20.51 -3.91
CA ALA A 89 -16.00 20.10 -4.08
C ALA A 89 -16.35 18.88 -3.21
N TRP A 90 -15.42 17.95 -3.03
CA TRP A 90 -15.59 16.72 -2.24
C TRP A 90 -15.28 16.90 -0.75
N GLU A 91 -14.51 17.91 -0.39
CA GLU A 91 -14.11 18.18 0.99
C GLU A 91 -15.30 18.38 1.91
N LYS A 92 -16.27 19.21 1.51
CA LYS A 92 -17.43 19.52 2.35
C LYS A 92 -18.31 18.28 2.63
N PRO A 93 -18.78 17.52 1.60
CA PRO A 93 -19.58 16.32 1.84
C PRO A 93 -18.88 15.27 2.72
N ILE A 94 -17.59 15.03 2.49
CA ILE A 94 -16.82 14.06 3.28
C ILE A 94 -16.67 14.56 4.72
N SER A 95 -16.29 15.83 4.89
CA SER A 95 -16.13 16.44 6.22
C SER A 95 -17.44 16.42 7.00
N ASP A 96 -18.58 16.72 6.37
CA ASP A 96 -19.90 16.69 7.02
C ASP A 96 -20.19 15.30 7.61
N VAL A 97 -19.88 14.22 6.88
CA VAL A 97 -20.04 12.85 7.39
C VAL A 97 -19.04 12.56 8.50
N LEU A 98 -17.78 12.98 8.36
CA LEU A 98 -16.76 12.75 9.38
C LEU A 98 -17.12 13.45 10.70
N TYR A 99 -17.49 14.73 10.66
CA TYR A 99 -17.89 15.48 11.86
C TYR A 99 -19.18 14.97 12.51
N ALA A 100 -20.09 14.38 11.73
CA ALA A 100 -21.30 13.76 12.28
C ALA A 100 -21.00 12.45 13.03
N ASN A 101 -19.92 11.74 12.66
CA ASN A 101 -19.63 10.39 13.11
C ASN A 101 -18.45 10.28 14.09
N PHE A 102 -17.55 11.27 14.10
CA PHE A 102 -16.29 11.24 14.85
C PHE A 102 -16.13 12.51 15.69
N SER A 103 -15.57 12.36 16.89
CA SER A 103 -15.29 13.51 17.77
C SER A 103 -14.03 14.28 17.39
N LEU A 104 -13.07 13.61 16.75
CA LEU A 104 -11.83 14.21 16.26
C LEU A 104 -11.72 13.96 14.76
N VAL A 105 -11.57 15.03 13.98
CA VAL A 105 -11.37 14.98 12.53
C VAL A 105 -10.14 15.83 12.21
N GLY A 106 -9.16 15.22 11.53
CA GLY A 106 -7.88 15.82 11.18
C GLY A 106 -7.13 16.39 12.39
N ASP A 107 -6.61 17.60 12.22
CA ASP A 107 -5.94 18.39 13.26
C ASP A 107 -6.92 19.31 14.03
N GLY A 108 -8.23 19.19 13.76
CA GLY A 108 -9.28 20.06 14.29
C GLY A 108 -9.45 21.41 13.56
N ARG A 109 -8.61 21.70 12.55
CA ARG A 109 -8.72 22.91 11.71
C ARG A 109 -9.06 22.56 10.27
N GLN A 110 -8.45 21.51 9.74
CA GLN A 110 -8.62 21.03 8.38
C GLN A 110 -8.87 19.53 8.40
N ALA A 111 -9.87 19.08 7.65
CA ALA A 111 -10.16 17.65 7.52
C ALA A 111 -9.21 16.98 6.51
N PHE A 112 -8.80 17.72 5.48
CA PHE A 112 -7.99 17.23 4.37
C PHE A 112 -6.56 17.73 4.46
N GLU A 113 -5.62 16.81 4.30
CA GLU A 113 -4.19 17.06 4.21
C GLU A 113 -3.71 16.69 2.80
N TRP A 114 -2.98 17.60 2.16
CA TRP A 114 -2.49 17.41 0.79
C TRP A 114 -1.13 16.72 0.82
N ASP A 115 -1.07 15.47 0.39
CA ASP A 115 0.20 14.76 0.20
C ASP A 115 0.77 15.01 -1.21
N SER A 116 -0.11 15.04 -2.21
CA SER A 116 0.22 15.32 -3.61
C SER A 116 -0.89 16.11 -4.31
N ALA A 117 -0.65 16.59 -5.53
CA ALA A 117 -1.70 17.23 -6.34
C ALA A 117 -2.83 16.27 -6.75
N ALA A 118 -2.64 14.95 -6.58
CA ALA A 118 -3.63 13.92 -6.87
C ALA A 118 -4.04 13.11 -5.63
N ASP A 119 -3.26 13.15 -4.54
CA ASP A 119 -3.46 12.33 -3.36
C ASP A 119 -3.75 13.22 -2.15
N ILE A 120 -4.89 12.98 -1.53
CA ILE A 120 -5.37 13.75 -0.38
C ILE A 120 -5.70 12.78 0.74
N LEU A 121 -5.18 13.07 1.91
CA LEU A 121 -5.33 12.27 3.10
C LEU A 121 -6.35 12.92 4.03
N PHE A 122 -7.13 12.11 4.72
CA PHE A 122 -7.94 12.57 5.84
C PHE A 122 -7.90 11.55 6.96
N TYR A 123 -8.02 12.05 8.18
CA TYR A 123 -7.93 11.23 9.38
C TYR A 123 -9.11 11.56 10.30
N ALA A 124 -9.66 10.56 10.98
CA ALA A 124 -10.67 10.77 12.00
C ALA A 124 -10.57 9.73 13.12
N SER A 125 -10.96 10.11 14.34
CA SER A 125 -10.98 9.21 15.48
C SER A 125 -12.04 9.62 16.53
N GLY A 126 -12.27 8.76 17.51
CA GLY A 126 -13.23 9.00 18.59
C GLY A 126 -14.66 8.55 18.30
N ARG A 127 -14.83 7.60 17.37
CA ARG A 127 -16.06 6.78 17.27
C ARG A 127 -15.90 5.53 18.14
N ARG A 128 -17.01 4.98 18.66
CA ARG A 128 -17.02 3.66 19.29
C ARG A 128 -16.57 2.58 18.29
N HIS A 129 -16.01 1.48 18.80
CA HIS A 129 -15.54 0.31 18.02
C HIS A 129 -14.45 0.60 16.97
N CYS A 130 -13.97 1.84 16.90
CA CYS A 130 -12.97 2.32 15.96
C CYS A 130 -11.85 3.04 16.70
N LYS A 131 -10.60 2.61 16.50
CA LYS A 131 -9.43 3.33 17.02
C LYS A 131 -9.21 4.60 16.21
N PHE A 132 -9.14 4.46 14.89
CA PHE A 132 -9.01 5.56 13.96
C PHE A 132 -9.41 5.13 12.54
N VAL A 133 -9.72 6.13 11.72
CA VAL A 133 -9.97 6.04 10.29
C VAL A 133 -8.90 6.82 9.56
N GLN A 134 -8.35 6.23 8.52
CA GLN A 134 -7.50 6.90 7.55
C GLN A 134 -8.17 6.79 6.19
N GLY A 135 -8.34 7.92 5.53
CA GLY A 135 -8.89 8.01 4.19
C GLY A 135 -7.86 8.54 3.21
N HIS A 136 -7.84 7.97 2.02
CA HIS A 136 -6.99 8.37 0.90
C HIS A 136 -7.89 8.62 -0.30
N MET A 137 -8.05 9.89 -0.67
CA MET A 137 -8.70 10.26 -1.91
C MET A 137 -7.68 10.31 -3.03
N VAL A 138 -7.80 9.35 -3.96
CA VAL A 138 -6.91 9.18 -5.11
C VAL A 138 -7.61 9.74 -6.35
N LEU A 139 -7.17 10.91 -6.79
CA LEU A 139 -7.59 11.55 -8.02
C LEU A 139 -6.69 11.12 -9.19
N ARG A 140 -7.16 11.32 -10.41
CA ARG A 140 -6.30 11.14 -11.58
C ARG A 140 -5.19 12.19 -11.59
N ALA A 141 -3.97 11.78 -11.96
CA ALA A 141 -2.79 12.64 -11.99
C ALA A 141 -2.80 13.56 -13.23
N ARG A 142 -3.77 14.47 -13.33
CA ARG A 142 -3.97 15.38 -14.46
C ARG A 142 -2.79 16.33 -14.70
N GLN A 143 -1.98 16.56 -13.68
CA GLN A 143 -0.78 17.37 -13.74
C GLN A 143 0.36 16.70 -14.54
N ASP A 144 0.31 15.38 -14.71
CA ASP A 144 1.32 14.62 -15.44
C ASP A 144 0.70 14.06 -16.74
N ALA A 145 1.18 14.55 -17.87
CA ALA A 145 0.71 14.14 -19.18
C ALA A 145 0.97 12.65 -19.46
N VAL A 146 2.09 12.09 -18.94
CA VAL A 146 2.42 10.67 -19.11
C VAL A 146 1.47 9.81 -18.30
N ALA A 147 1.21 10.22 -17.05
CA ALA A 147 0.22 9.56 -16.20
C ALA A 147 -1.18 9.61 -16.82
N LEU A 148 -1.58 10.73 -17.41
CA LEU A 148 -2.88 10.88 -18.06
C LEU A 148 -3.04 9.99 -19.30
N ILE A 149 -1.97 9.79 -20.08
CA ILE A 149 -1.97 8.83 -21.21
C ILE A 149 -2.13 7.40 -20.69
N ASN A 150 -1.43 7.04 -19.61
CA ASN A 150 -1.57 5.73 -18.98
C ASN A 150 -2.97 5.52 -18.40
N ASP A 151 -3.54 6.54 -17.76
CA ASP A 151 -4.89 6.55 -17.21
C ASP A 151 -5.95 6.36 -18.30
N LEU A 152 -5.78 7.00 -19.46
CA LEU A 152 -6.67 6.84 -20.61
C LEU A 152 -6.66 5.39 -21.12
N ALA A 153 -5.51 4.72 -21.09
CA ALA A 153 -5.38 3.33 -21.50
C ALA A 153 -5.91 2.35 -20.44
N ALA A 154 -5.76 2.66 -19.15
CA ALA A 154 -6.17 1.82 -18.04
C ALA A 154 -7.62 2.04 -17.59
N ASN A 155 -8.28 3.12 -18.06
CA ASN A 155 -9.60 3.57 -17.62
C ASN A 155 -9.70 3.67 -16.09
N THR A 156 -8.70 4.29 -15.48
CA THR A 156 -8.64 4.52 -14.04
C THR A 156 -9.76 5.46 -13.61
N GLN A 157 -10.49 5.06 -12.59
CA GLN A 157 -11.54 5.86 -11.98
C GLN A 157 -11.00 6.47 -10.69
N GLU A 158 -11.50 7.65 -10.36
CA GLU A 158 -11.19 8.33 -9.11
C GLU A 158 -11.87 7.58 -7.97
N LYS A 159 -11.18 7.46 -6.84
CA LYS A 159 -11.63 6.62 -5.72
C LYS A 159 -11.22 7.22 -4.38
N VAL A 160 -11.94 6.83 -3.35
CA VAL A 160 -11.61 7.06 -1.94
C VAL A 160 -11.39 5.71 -1.29
N GLU A 161 -10.18 5.49 -0.80
CA GLU A 161 -9.82 4.32 -0.01
C GLU A 161 -9.96 4.70 1.46
N ILE A 162 -10.72 3.91 2.21
CA ILE A 162 -11.00 4.13 3.62
C ILE A 162 -10.49 2.94 4.38
N GLU A 163 -9.56 3.15 5.28
CA GLU A 163 -9.03 2.15 6.19
C GLU A 163 -9.46 2.49 7.61
N VAL A 164 -10.32 1.66 8.18
CA VAL A 164 -10.78 1.76 9.56
C VAL A 164 -10.07 0.71 10.40
N THR A 165 -9.31 1.15 11.40
CA THR A 165 -8.74 0.23 12.38
C THR A 165 -9.73 0.05 13.54
N LEU A 166 -10.19 -1.17 13.74
CA LEU A 166 -11.18 -1.53 14.76
C LEU A 166 -10.54 -1.63 16.15
N SER A 167 -11.36 -1.44 17.20
CA SER A 167 -10.94 -1.59 18.60
C SER A 167 -10.55 -3.04 18.94
N ASP A 168 -9.56 -3.20 19.82
CA ASP A 168 -9.11 -4.52 20.28
C ASP A 168 -10.12 -5.05 21.32
N GLY A 169 -10.71 -6.22 21.06
CA GLY A 169 -11.46 -7.00 22.05
C GLY A 169 -12.98 -7.15 21.85
N GLU A 170 -13.61 -6.29 21.05
CA GLU A 170 -15.09 -6.30 20.91
C GLU A 170 -15.56 -7.14 19.71
N SER A 171 -14.87 -7.06 18.58
CA SER A 171 -15.25 -7.77 17.34
C SER A 171 -14.71 -9.20 17.28
N SER A 172 -15.40 -10.08 16.57
CA SER A 172 -14.85 -11.41 16.23
C SER A 172 -13.79 -11.27 15.11
N GLY A 173 -12.66 -11.98 15.20
CA GLY A 173 -11.64 -11.98 14.15
C GLY A 173 -12.01 -12.92 13.02
N PHE A 174 -12.08 -12.42 11.79
CA PHE A 174 -12.30 -13.20 10.57
C PHE A 174 -11.78 -12.44 9.35
N VAL A 175 -11.58 -13.16 8.24
CA VAL A 175 -11.24 -12.56 6.95
C VAL A 175 -12.40 -12.70 5.97
N PHE A 176 -12.85 -11.57 5.43
CA PHE A 176 -13.87 -11.45 4.40
C PHE A 176 -13.44 -10.40 3.38
N ALA A 177 -13.67 -10.65 2.09
CA ALA A 177 -13.52 -9.61 1.08
C ALA A 177 -14.56 -9.74 -0.03
N ALA A 178 -15.10 -8.62 -0.49
CA ALA A 178 -15.90 -8.50 -1.69
C ALA A 178 -15.12 -7.63 -2.68
N VAL A 179 -14.78 -8.21 -3.84
CA VAL A 179 -13.92 -7.54 -4.83
C VAL A 179 -14.43 -7.74 -6.25
N PRO A 180 -14.07 -6.88 -7.21
CA PRO A 180 -14.44 -7.08 -8.61
C PRO A 180 -13.84 -8.38 -9.15
N ARG A 181 -14.65 -9.16 -9.85
CA ARG A 181 -14.28 -10.45 -10.43
C ARG A 181 -13.06 -10.35 -11.36
N LYS A 182 -12.86 -9.19 -12.00
CA LYS A 182 -11.69 -8.88 -12.83
C LYS A 182 -10.39 -8.85 -12.01
N ARG A 183 -10.43 -8.35 -10.78
CA ARG A 183 -9.26 -8.22 -9.89
C ARG A 183 -9.08 -9.39 -8.93
N SER A 184 -10.08 -10.28 -8.81
CA SER A 184 -10.05 -11.38 -7.83
C SER A 184 -8.81 -12.28 -7.91
N LYS A 185 -8.26 -12.52 -9.11
CA LYS A 185 -7.04 -13.33 -9.30
C LYS A 185 -5.74 -12.59 -8.89
N ALA A 186 -5.72 -11.27 -9.05
CA ALA A 186 -4.58 -10.46 -8.60
C ALA A 186 -4.60 -10.38 -7.07
N ILE A 187 -5.73 -9.94 -6.52
CA ILE A 187 -5.95 -9.78 -5.08
C ILE A 187 -5.72 -11.10 -4.31
N GLY A 188 -6.24 -12.23 -4.81
CA GLY A 188 -6.03 -13.53 -4.18
C GLY A 188 -4.60 -14.07 -4.24
N ARG A 189 -3.68 -13.40 -4.97
CA ARG A 189 -2.24 -13.72 -4.98
C ARG A 189 -1.41 -12.67 -4.25
N ASP A 190 -1.76 -11.41 -4.44
CA ASP A 190 -0.96 -10.26 -3.99
C ASP A 190 -1.16 -10.01 -2.48
N ARG A 191 -2.36 -10.30 -1.95
CA ARG A 191 -2.66 -10.14 -0.52
C ARG A 191 -2.53 -11.45 0.24
N TYR A 192 -1.68 -11.46 1.27
CA TYR A 192 -1.35 -12.63 2.08
C TYR A 192 -2.54 -13.12 2.92
N ASP A 193 -3.29 -12.20 3.53
CA ASP A 193 -4.48 -12.48 4.33
C ASP A 193 -5.52 -13.29 3.54
N ILE A 194 -5.88 -12.82 2.34
CA ILE A 194 -6.87 -13.47 1.47
C ILE A 194 -6.35 -14.80 0.97
N ALA A 195 -5.10 -14.85 0.48
CA ALA A 195 -4.50 -16.06 -0.07
C ALA A 195 -4.39 -17.19 0.96
N THR A 196 -4.16 -16.85 2.22
CA THR A 196 -3.92 -17.82 3.30
C THR A 196 -5.20 -18.31 3.96
N PHE A 197 -6.12 -17.39 4.26
CA PHE A 197 -7.26 -17.69 5.13
C PHE A 197 -8.58 -17.90 4.40
N THR A 198 -8.75 -17.39 3.19
CA THR A 198 -10.06 -17.34 2.53
C THR A 198 -10.20 -18.30 1.36
N LYS A 199 -11.45 -18.59 1.00
CA LYS A 199 -11.81 -19.27 -0.25
C LYS A 199 -12.88 -18.46 -0.99
N ILE A 200 -12.91 -18.61 -2.31
CA ILE A 200 -13.94 -17.98 -3.14
C ILE A 200 -15.27 -18.68 -2.88
N VAL A 201 -16.28 -17.93 -2.47
CA VAL A 201 -17.65 -18.39 -2.24
C VAL A 201 -18.56 -17.79 -3.30
N ASN A 202 -19.33 -18.63 -3.98
CA ASN A 202 -20.37 -18.18 -4.89
C ASN A 202 -21.67 -18.01 -4.12
N ASN A 203 -22.32 -16.85 -4.25
CA ASN A 203 -23.61 -16.56 -3.63
C ASN A 203 -24.54 -15.89 -4.65
N ASN A 204 -25.78 -16.35 -4.72
CA ASN A 204 -26.78 -15.83 -5.66
C ASN A 204 -27.33 -14.45 -5.25
N LYS A 205 -27.09 -14.00 -4.01
CA LYS A 205 -27.49 -12.68 -3.52
C LYS A 205 -26.61 -11.54 -4.04
N VAL A 206 -25.51 -11.85 -4.75
CA VAL A 206 -24.50 -10.86 -5.16
C VAL A 206 -24.32 -10.88 -6.67
N SER A 207 -24.01 -9.72 -7.26
CA SER A 207 -23.76 -9.60 -8.69
C SER A 207 -22.66 -10.55 -9.17
N PRO A 208 -22.80 -11.18 -10.35
CA PRO A 208 -21.76 -12.05 -10.92
C PRO A 208 -20.44 -11.31 -11.22
N LYS A 209 -20.45 -9.97 -11.23
CA LYS A 209 -19.26 -9.12 -11.39
C LYS A 209 -18.43 -9.01 -10.10
N VAL A 210 -18.94 -9.48 -8.96
CA VAL A 210 -18.26 -9.45 -7.67
C VAL A 210 -17.86 -10.87 -7.26
N ALA A 211 -16.65 -11.01 -6.73
CA ALA A 211 -16.15 -12.23 -6.12
C ALA A 211 -16.10 -12.04 -4.60
N ILE A 212 -16.72 -12.96 -3.87
CA ILE A 212 -16.62 -12.99 -2.40
C ILE A 212 -15.53 -13.98 -2.01
N PHE A 213 -14.58 -13.50 -1.23
CA PHE A 213 -13.64 -14.28 -0.46
C PHE A 213 -14.13 -14.34 0.97
N SER A 214 -14.31 -15.53 1.50
CA SER A 214 -14.71 -15.69 2.89
C SER A 214 -14.07 -16.91 3.48
N GLU A 215 -13.78 -16.82 4.76
CA GLU A 215 -13.31 -17.94 5.55
C GLU A 215 -14.45 -18.76 6.17
N SER A 216 -15.57 -18.11 6.50
CA SER A 216 -16.71 -18.73 7.16
C SER A 216 -18.01 -18.37 6.48
N ALA A 217 -18.79 -19.39 6.12
CA ALA A 217 -20.12 -19.19 5.51
C ALA A 217 -21.10 -18.46 6.45
N ASP A 218 -20.92 -18.60 7.77
CA ASP A 218 -21.73 -17.93 8.79
C ASP A 218 -21.53 -16.41 8.72
N VAL A 219 -20.27 -15.97 8.66
CA VAL A 219 -19.88 -14.56 8.48
C VAL A 219 -20.45 -14.00 7.19
N THR A 220 -20.30 -14.74 6.08
CA THR A 220 -20.80 -14.30 4.78
C THR A 220 -22.30 -14.03 4.83
N THR A 221 -23.06 -14.88 5.49
CA THR A 221 -24.52 -14.73 5.57
C THR A 221 -24.89 -13.50 6.39
N GLN A 222 -24.31 -13.36 7.59
CA GLN A 222 -24.55 -12.23 8.49
C GLN A 222 -24.12 -10.89 7.87
N LEU A 223 -22.99 -10.85 7.16
CA LEU A 223 -22.54 -9.64 6.46
C LEU A 223 -23.45 -9.28 5.29
N LEU A 224 -23.88 -10.24 4.47
CA LEU A 224 -24.77 -9.94 3.35
C LEU A 224 -26.16 -9.48 3.82
N GLU A 225 -26.61 -9.91 5.00
CA GLU A 225 -27.86 -9.48 5.62
C GLU A 225 -27.79 -8.07 6.24
N SER A 226 -26.60 -7.47 6.36
CA SER A 226 -26.43 -6.10 6.86
C SER A 226 -26.92 -4.99 5.89
N GLY A 227 -27.40 -5.36 4.70
CA GLY A 227 -27.64 -4.46 3.57
C GLY A 227 -26.50 -4.46 2.54
N LEU A 228 -25.34 -5.04 2.89
CA LEU A 228 -24.22 -5.22 1.95
C LEU A 228 -24.63 -6.08 0.74
N GLY A 229 -25.49 -7.08 0.93
CA GLY A 229 -25.99 -7.92 -0.15
C GLY A 229 -26.69 -7.11 -1.24
N ASP A 230 -27.55 -6.18 -0.85
CA ASP A 230 -28.31 -5.34 -1.78
C ASP A 230 -27.39 -4.36 -2.53
N ILE A 231 -26.41 -3.77 -1.83
CA ILE A 231 -25.39 -2.90 -2.42
C ILE A 231 -24.50 -3.64 -3.42
N LEU A 232 -24.14 -4.89 -3.13
CA LEU A 232 -23.32 -5.72 -4.03
C LEU A 232 -24.15 -6.38 -5.15
N ALA A 233 -25.47 -6.40 -5.03
CA ALA A 233 -26.37 -6.84 -6.09
C ALA A 233 -26.54 -5.74 -7.15
N ASP A 234 -26.49 -4.47 -6.77
CA ASP A 234 -26.51 -3.35 -7.70
C ASP A 234 -25.23 -3.29 -8.54
N GLU A 235 -25.37 -3.31 -9.87
CA GLU A 235 -24.23 -3.23 -10.78
C GLU A 235 -23.61 -1.83 -10.85
N ASN A 236 -24.36 -0.80 -10.45
CA ASN A 236 -23.94 0.60 -10.49
C ASN A 236 -23.45 1.12 -9.12
N THR A 237 -23.26 0.22 -8.16
CA THR A 237 -22.75 0.57 -6.84
C THR A 237 -21.42 1.34 -6.91
N LEU A 238 -21.28 2.32 -6.02
CA LEU A 238 -20.03 3.05 -5.82
C LEU A 238 -19.00 2.23 -5.05
N LEU A 239 -19.42 1.18 -4.33
CA LEU A 239 -18.52 0.31 -3.58
C LEU A 239 -17.79 -0.64 -4.53
N GLU A 240 -16.51 -0.38 -4.77
CA GLU A 240 -15.70 -1.26 -5.62
C GLU A 240 -15.18 -2.46 -4.84
N GLU A 241 -14.62 -2.20 -3.65
CA GLU A 241 -14.01 -3.24 -2.82
C GLU A 241 -14.35 -3.04 -1.36
N LEU A 242 -14.50 -4.15 -0.65
CA LEU A 242 -14.66 -4.19 0.79
C LEU A 242 -13.83 -5.34 1.35
N HIS A 243 -13.01 -5.07 2.35
CA HIS A 243 -12.18 -6.04 3.02
C HIS A 243 -12.36 -5.90 4.52
N VAL A 244 -12.60 -7.01 5.20
CA VAL A 244 -12.55 -7.13 6.66
C VAL A 244 -11.47 -8.15 6.94
N THR A 245 -10.44 -7.76 7.67
CA THR A 245 -9.31 -8.65 7.99
C THR A 245 -8.89 -8.45 9.43
N ASP A 246 -8.46 -9.52 10.08
CA ASP A 246 -7.79 -9.53 11.37
C ASP A 246 -6.28 -9.79 11.25
N SER A 247 -5.79 -9.88 10.02
CA SER A 247 -4.47 -10.37 9.66
C SER A 247 -3.74 -9.35 8.76
N PRO A 248 -2.41 -9.33 8.77
CA PRO A 248 -1.65 -8.40 7.95
C PRO A 248 -1.85 -8.64 6.44
N SER A 249 -1.96 -7.55 5.68
CA SER A 249 -2.12 -7.56 4.22
C SER A 249 -0.93 -8.23 3.51
N GLU A 250 0.27 -8.00 4.02
CA GLU A 250 1.52 -8.57 3.50
C GLU A 250 2.06 -9.65 4.42
N LYS A 251 2.87 -10.56 3.86
CA LYS A 251 3.45 -11.66 4.62
C LYS A 251 4.47 -11.09 5.62
N PRO A 252 4.32 -11.33 6.94
CA PRO A 252 5.29 -10.88 7.91
C PRO A 252 6.68 -11.47 7.66
N GLU A 253 7.71 -10.65 7.78
CA GLU A 253 9.11 -11.09 7.71
C GLU A 253 9.66 -11.49 9.09
N SER A 254 9.13 -10.87 10.15
CA SER A 254 9.52 -11.09 11.54
C SER A 254 8.45 -11.84 12.33
N HIS A 255 8.86 -12.42 13.45
CA HIS A 255 7.95 -13.04 14.42
C HIS A 255 7.17 -12.01 15.26
N ASP A 256 7.68 -10.78 15.35
CA ASP A 256 7.03 -9.67 16.06
C ASP A 256 6.22 -8.83 15.06
N PHE A 257 4.99 -9.28 14.78
CA PHE A 257 4.06 -8.55 13.93
C PHE A 257 2.72 -8.36 14.65
N LYS A 258 2.07 -7.23 14.38
CA LYS A 258 0.80 -6.87 15.00
C LYS A 258 -0.36 -7.30 14.12
N CYS A 259 -1.24 -8.12 14.67
CA CYS A 259 -2.53 -8.41 14.06
C CYS A 259 -3.54 -7.35 14.48
N GLU A 260 -3.85 -6.44 13.56
CA GLU A 260 -4.90 -5.43 13.76
C GLU A 260 -6.12 -5.78 12.93
N LYS A 261 -7.30 -5.58 13.51
CA LYS A 261 -8.55 -5.74 12.80
C LYS A 261 -8.84 -4.48 11.99
N LYS A 262 -8.99 -4.64 10.68
CA LYS A 262 -9.15 -3.55 9.73
C LYS A 262 -10.36 -3.81 8.84
N LEU A 263 -11.13 -2.75 8.64
CA LEU A 263 -12.14 -2.64 7.59
C LEU A 263 -11.58 -1.69 6.53
N MET A 264 -11.29 -2.20 5.33
CA MET A 264 -10.85 -1.40 4.18
C MET A 264 -11.96 -1.37 3.14
N ALA A 265 -12.37 -0.18 2.73
CA ALA A 265 -13.36 0.02 1.68
C ALA A 265 -12.78 0.90 0.57
N VAL A 266 -13.06 0.57 -0.68
CA VAL A 266 -12.71 1.38 -1.84
C VAL A 266 -14.00 1.84 -2.49
N ILE A 267 -14.26 3.14 -2.43
CA ILE A 267 -15.46 3.77 -2.98
C ILE A 267 -15.06 4.58 -4.22
N ARG A 268 -15.72 4.36 -5.35
CA ARG A 268 -15.55 5.17 -6.55
C ARG A 268 -16.13 6.56 -6.33
N LEU A 269 -15.42 7.59 -6.78
CA LEU A 269 -15.94 8.95 -6.86
C LEU A 269 -16.80 9.10 -8.12
N PRO A 270 -18.12 9.35 -7.98
CA PRO A 270 -18.95 9.68 -9.13
C PRO A 270 -18.65 11.11 -9.63
N ALA A 271 -19.38 11.58 -10.64
CA ALA A 271 -19.33 12.99 -10.99
C ALA A 271 -19.79 13.85 -9.80
N ALA A 272 -19.19 15.02 -9.61
CA ALA A 272 -19.54 15.98 -8.56
C ALA A 272 -20.86 16.71 -8.85
N THR A 273 -21.93 15.95 -9.08
CA THR A 273 -23.31 16.41 -9.20
C THR A 273 -24.02 16.24 -7.84
N ALA A 274 -25.13 16.96 -7.61
CA ALA A 274 -25.87 16.83 -6.36
C ALA A 274 -26.26 15.38 -6.04
N GLU A 275 -26.66 14.61 -7.05
CA GLU A 275 -26.98 13.18 -6.92
C GLU A 275 -25.73 12.34 -6.58
N GLY A 276 -24.61 12.56 -7.27
CA GLY A 276 -23.37 11.83 -7.01
C GLY A 276 -22.82 12.10 -5.60
N LEU A 277 -22.91 13.34 -5.13
CA LEU A 277 -22.54 13.72 -3.77
C LEU A 277 -23.42 13.00 -2.72
N ALA A 278 -24.73 12.92 -2.96
CA ALA A 278 -25.66 12.25 -2.06
C ALA A 278 -25.41 10.73 -2.00
N GLN A 279 -25.26 10.07 -3.15
CA GLN A 279 -24.96 8.63 -3.23
C GLN A 279 -23.63 8.29 -2.55
N PHE A 280 -22.60 9.13 -2.74
CA PHE A 280 -21.32 8.93 -2.08
C PHE A 280 -21.44 9.09 -0.56
N LYS A 281 -22.19 10.10 -0.10
CA LYS A 281 -22.45 10.33 1.32
C LYS A 281 -23.14 9.11 1.96
N GLU A 282 -24.19 8.59 1.34
CA GLU A 282 -24.89 7.39 1.80
C GLU A 282 -23.95 6.17 1.86
N MET A 283 -23.07 6.01 0.86
CA MET A 283 -22.09 4.93 0.86
C MET A 283 -21.05 5.06 1.97
N LEU A 284 -20.56 6.29 2.23
CA LEU A 284 -19.61 6.56 3.30
C LEU A 284 -20.25 6.31 4.68
N GLU A 285 -21.49 6.76 4.88
CA GLU A 285 -22.28 6.47 6.09
C GLU A 285 -22.50 4.97 6.25
N PHE A 286 -22.77 4.24 5.17
CA PHE A 286 -22.91 2.78 5.20
C PHE A 286 -21.61 2.07 5.60
N VAL A 287 -20.45 2.50 5.10
CA VAL A 287 -19.14 1.95 5.54
C VAL A 287 -18.95 2.14 7.04
N PHE A 288 -19.33 3.30 7.59
CA PHE A 288 -19.26 3.53 9.03
C PHE A 288 -20.31 2.76 9.82
N TYR A 289 -21.50 2.53 9.27
CA TYR A 289 -22.48 1.61 9.86
C TYR A 289 -21.93 0.17 9.93
N LEU A 290 -21.21 -0.29 8.90
CA LEU A 290 -20.59 -1.61 8.91
C LEU A 290 -19.57 -1.79 10.05
N VAL A 291 -18.88 -0.73 10.47
CA VAL A 291 -17.95 -0.77 11.62
C VAL A 291 -18.67 -1.21 12.89
N ASP A 292 -19.84 -0.60 13.15
CA ASP A 292 -20.65 -0.92 14.32
C ASP A 292 -21.29 -2.31 14.16
N TYR A 293 -21.81 -2.62 12.97
CA TYR A 293 -22.42 -3.91 12.68
C TYR A 293 -21.44 -5.08 12.86
N ILE A 294 -20.20 -4.94 12.36
CA ILE A 294 -19.16 -5.98 12.50
C ILE A 294 -18.80 -6.20 13.97
N SER A 295 -18.84 -5.15 14.78
CA SER A 295 -18.42 -5.19 16.18
C SER A 295 -19.53 -5.67 17.11
N GLU A 296 -20.80 -5.33 16.84
CA GLU A 296 -21.93 -5.63 17.72
C GLU A 296 -22.79 -6.80 17.24
N ALA A 297 -23.07 -6.90 15.93
CA ALA A 297 -24.03 -7.86 15.40
C ALA A 297 -23.40 -9.20 15.01
N ILE A 298 -22.16 -9.19 14.50
CA ILE A 298 -21.53 -10.42 14.01
C ILE A 298 -21.09 -11.30 15.17
N THR A 299 -21.87 -12.34 15.42
CA THR A 299 -21.57 -13.35 16.44
C THR A 299 -21.19 -14.65 15.76
N LEU A 300 -19.96 -15.09 16.00
CA LEU A 300 -19.46 -16.36 15.50
C LEU A 300 -19.85 -17.52 16.41
N ARG A 301 -20.31 -18.62 15.81
CA ARG A 301 -20.48 -19.88 16.53
C ARG A 301 -19.15 -20.34 17.15
N PRO A 302 -19.15 -20.95 18.35
CA PRO A 302 -17.93 -21.46 18.99
C PRO A 302 -17.12 -22.42 18.12
N GLU A 303 -17.81 -23.21 17.28
CA GLU A 303 -17.15 -24.11 16.32
C GLU A 303 -16.37 -23.32 15.25
N SER A 304 -16.98 -22.28 14.68
CA SER A 304 -16.33 -21.39 13.72
C SER A 304 -15.13 -20.72 14.37
N MET A 305 -15.28 -20.13 15.56
CA MET A 305 -14.17 -19.54 16.32
C MET A 305 -12.99 -20.50 16.51
N ARG A 306 -13.27 -21.76 16.85
CA ARG A 306 -12.23 -22.78 17.01
C ARG A 306 -11.54 -23.14 15.69
N LYS A 307 -12.27 -23.17 14.57
CA LYS A 307 -11.69 -23.39 13.24
C LYS A 307 -10.81 -22.22 12.82
N LEU A 308 -11.30 -20.99 13.00
CA LEU A 308 -10.56 -19.77 12.71
C LEU A 308 -9.25 -19.72 13.53
N GLY A 309 -9.34 -19.95 14.84
CA GLY A 309 -8.16 -19.99 15.72
C GLY A 309 -7.13 -21.03 15.29
N LYS A 310 -7.55 -22.25 14.94
CA LYS A 310 -6.63 -23.29 14.43
C LYS A 310 -5.96 -22.90 13.11
N ALA A 311 -6.68 -22.22 12.21
CA ALA A 311 -6.10 -21.75 10.96
C ALA A 311 -5.00 -20.71 11.21
N ARG A 312 -5.17 -19.84 12.23
CA ARG A 312 -4.17 -18.84 12.65
C ARG A 312 -2.96 -19.51 13.29
N GLU A 313 -3.20 -20.45 14.20
CA GLU A 313 -2.13 -21.23 14.84
C GLU A 313 -1.24 -21.93 13.81
N GLU A 314 -1.83 -22.54 12.78
CA GLU A 314 -1.05 -23.21 11.73
C GLU A 314 -0.33 -22.20 10.82
N ALA A 315 -0.98 -21.10 10.44
CA ALA A 315 -0.36 -20.04 9.64
C ALA A 315 0.83 -19.37 10.36
N TYR A 316 0.73 -19.21 11.69
CA TYR A 316 1.75 -18.54 12.50
C TYR A 316 2.69 -19.47 13.26
N LYS A 317 2.61 -20.77 13.01
CA LYS A 317 3.44 -21.80 13.64
C LYS A 317 4.93 -21.57 13.44
N GLU A 318 5.31 -21.19 12.22
CA GLU A 318 6.71 -20.93 11.89
C GLU A 318 7.24 -19.69 12.61
N PHE A 319 6.46 -18.61 12.66
CA PHE A 319 6.81 -17.41 13.42
C PHE A 319 6.89 -17.69 14.92
N THR A 320 5.99 -18.52 15.45
CA THR A 320 6.04 -18.95 16.86
C THR A 320 7.31 -19.76 17.15
N ARG A 321 7.73 -20.62 16.23
CA ARG A 321 8.98 -21.38 16.32
C ARG A 321 10.20 -20.47 16.28
N MET A 322 10.22 -19.49 15.38
CA MET A 322 11.27 -18.48 15.29
C MET A 322 11.36 -17.65 16.58
N ALA A 323 10.22 -17.22 17.13
CA ALA A 323 10.16 -16.48 18.39
C ALA A 323 10.73 -17.29 19.57
N GLU A 324 10.39 -18.58 19.65
CA GLU A 324 10.90 -19.46 20.70
C GLU A 324 12.41 -19.69 20.57
N GLN A 325 12.91 -19.88 19.35
CA GLN A 325 14.34 -20.02 19.08
C GLN A 325 15.12 -18.76 19.48
N GLU A 326 14.62 -17.57 19.11
CA GLU A 326 15.26 -16.30 19.48
C GLU A 326 15.30 -16.08 20.99
N LYS A 327 14.21 -16.44 21.70
CA LYS A 327 14.18 -16.41 23.16
C LYS A 327 15.21 -17.36 23.77
N GLN A 328 15.33 -18.58 23.26
CA GLN A 328 16.31 -19.55 23.74
C GLN A 328 17.75 -19.07 23.51
N ASP A 329 18.03 -18.47 22.35
CA ASP A 329 19.35 -17.92 22.04
C ASP A 329 19.68 -16.70 22.88
N ALA A 330 18.71 -15.81 23.14
CA ALA A 330 18.88 -14.67 24.05
C ALA A 330 19.14 -15.14 25.50
N LEU A 331 18.41 -16.14 25.98
CA LEU A 331 18.64 -16.74 27.29
C LEU A 331 20.02 -17.41 27.37
N ALA A 332 20.46 -18.09 26.32
CA ALA A 332 21.79 -18.70 26.25
C ALA A 332 22.89 -17.63 26.29
N LYS A 333 22.75 -16.54 25.53
CA LYS A 333 23.69 -15.41 25.52
C LYS A 333 23.78 -14.72 26.87
N THR A 334 22.66 -14.39 27.50
CA THR A 334 22.65 -13.74 28.83
C THR A 334 23.25 -14.64 29.92
N LEU A 335 23.01 -15.95 29.86
CA LEU A 335 23.64 -16.92 30.76
C LEU A 335 25.15 -17.06 30.52
N ALA A 336 25.59 -17.04 29.26
CA ALA A 336 27.00 -17.09 28.90
C ALA A 336 27.74 -15.81 29.35
N GLU A 337 27.12 -14.64 29.16
CA GLU A 337 27.68 -13.35 29.59
C GLU A 337 27.78 -13.25 31.11
N LYS A 338 26.74 -13.65 31.85
CA LYS A 338 26.80 -13.72 33.32
C LYS A 338 27.94 -14.63 33.79
N ARG A 339 28.13 -15.79 33.16
CA ARG A 339 29.26 -16.68 33.48
C ARG A 339 30.60 -16.05 33.15
N ARG A 340 30.73 -15.33 32.03
CA ARG A 340 31.97 -14.63 31.67
C ARG A 340 32.33 -13.58 32.72
N ILE A 341 31.35 -12.75 33.13
CA ILE A 341 31.53 -11.73 34.16
C ILE A 341 31.89 -12.36 35.52
N GLU A 342 31.24 -13.46 35.90
CA GLU A 342 31.58 -14.21 37.12
C GLU A 342 33.02 -14.72 37.08
N LEU A 343 33.47 -15.28 35.95
CA LEU A 343 34.85 -15.77 35.77
C LEU A 343 35.89 -14.64 35.81
N GLU A 344 35.62 -13.51 35.17
CA GLU A 344 36.47 -12.31 35.24
C GLU A 344 36.53 -11.72 36.66
N GLY A 345 35.43 -11.82 37.41
CA GLY A 345 35.39 -11.45 38.83
C GLY A 345 36.24 -12.39 39.71
N VAL A 346 36.25 -13.69 39.39
CA VAL A 346 37.07 -14.69 40.08
C VAL A 346 38.57 -14.50 39.83
N ASP A 347 38.95 -14.10 38.61
CA ASP A 347 40.36 -13.86 38.29
C ASP A 347 40.93 -12.62 38.99
N LYS A 348 40.08 -11.68 39.40
CA LYS A 348 40.47 -10.50 40.21
C LYS A 348 40.56 -10.80 41.72
N MET A 349 40.14 -11.98 42.20
CA MET A 349 40.17 -12.35 43.62
C MET A 349 41.52 -12.96 44.06
N SER A 350 41.82 -12.87 45.37
CA SER A 350 43.05 -13.41 45.97
C SER A 350 43.11 -14.96 45.92
N PRO A 351 44.31 -15.58 46.03
CA PRO A 351 44.48 -17.02 45.84
C PRO A 351 43.66 -17.91 46.79
N GLU A 352 43.46 -17.48 48.04
CA GLU A 352 42.66 -18.23 49.02
C GLU A 352 41.15 -18.12 48.78
N GLN A 353 40.69 -16.97 48.29
CA GLN A 353 39.28 -16.74 47.93
C GLN A 353 38.90 -17.53 46.67
N ARG A 354 39.82 -17.65 45.72
CA ARG A 354 39.67 -18.45 44.49
C ARG A 354 39.46 -19.94 44.81
N ARG A 355 40.29 -20.53 45.70
CA ARG A 355 40.15 -21.93 46.15
C ARG A 355 38.81 -22.22 46.82
N LYS A 356 38.31 -21.32 47.67
CA LYS A 356 36.97 -21.47 48.30
C LYS A 356 35.84 -21.39 47.27
N TRP A 357 35.98 -20.55 46.25
CA TRP A 357 34.99 -20.44 45.17
C TRP A 357 34.97 -21.71 44.31
N GLU A 358 36.13 -22.23 43.90
CA GLU A 358 36.27 -23.46 43.11
C GLU A 358 35.70 -24.70 43.84
N GLU A 359 35.96 -24.85 45.14
CA GLU A 359 35.38 -25.95 45.93
C GLU A 359 33.85 -25.84 46.03
N LYS A 360 33.33 -24.62 46.18
CA LYS A 360 31.88 -24.36 46.24
C LYS A 360 31.23 -24.62 44.89
N ASP A 361 31.89 -24.27 43.77
CA ASP A 361 31.39 -24.56 42.43
C ASP A 361 31.43 -26.06 42.11
N ARG A 362 32.53 -26.75 42.45
CA ARG A 362 32.64 -28.21 42.32
C ARG A 362 31.52 -28.94 43.06
N LYS A 363 31.21 -28.52 44.30
CA LYS A 363 30.06 -29.06 45.07
C LYS A 363 28.71 -28.76 44.39
N LYS A 364 28.53 -27.59 43.77
CA LYS A 364 27.31 -27.25 43.01
C LYS A 364 27.17 -28.09 41.74
N GLN A 365 28.26 -28.32 41.00
CA GLN A 365 28.26 -29.14 39.79
C GLN A 365 27.91 -30.60 40.11
N LEU A 366 28.54 -31.19 41.13
CA LEU A 366 28.23 -32.55 41.58
C LEU A 366 26.76 -32.70 42.00
N LYS A 367 26.18 -31.71 42.71
CA LYS A 367 24.75 -31.71 43.06
C LYS A 367 23.85 -31.60 41.82
N LYS A 368 24.20 -30.76 40.83
CA LYS A 368 23.46 -30.66 39.57
C LYS A 368 23.50 -31.98 38.80
N GLU A 369 24.65 -32.63 38.69
CA GLU A 369 24.79 -33.93 38.03
C GLU A 369 24.01 -35.05 38.73
N GLN A 370 24.09 -35.11 40.06
CA GLN A 370 23.31 -36.05 40.86
C GLN A 370 21.80 -35.84 40.66
N SER A 371 21.32 -34.59 40.67
CA SER A 371 19.91 -34.30 40.43
C SER A 371 19.42 -34.66 39.02
N LYS A 372 20.27 -34.52 38.00
CA LYS A 372 19.97 -34.92 36.61
C LYS A 372 19.88 -36.44 36.45
N ARG A 373 20.76 -37.19 37.13
CA ARG A 373 20.73 -38.67 37.13
C ARG A 373 19.45 -39.21 37.77
N VAL A 374 19.03 -38.66 38.91
CA VAL A 374 17.79 -39.06 39.59
C VAL A 374 16.54 -38.80 38.74
N ARG A 375 16.51 -37.69 37.99
CA ARG A 375 15.37 -37.33 37.13
C ARG A 375 15.26 -38.13 35.83
N ARG A 376 16.31 -38.89 35.45
CA ARG A 376 16.34 -39.77 34.25
C ARG A 376 15.92 -41.21 34.53
N VAL A 377 15.96 -41.63 35.79
CA VAL A 377 15.68 -43.01 36.24
C VAL A 377 14.21 -43.17 36.69
N ARG A 378 13.49 -42.06 36.82
CA ARG A 378 12.06 -41.98 37.13
C ARG A 378 11.32 -41.55 35.89
#